data_AF-A0AAU5ZYD3-F1
#
_entry.id   AF-A0AAU5ZYD3-F1
#
_cell.length_a   1.000
_cell.length_b   1.000
_cell.length_c   1.000
_cell.angle_alpha   90.00
_cell.angle_beta   90.00
_cell.angle_gamma   90.00
#
_symmetry.space_group_name_H-M   'P 1'
#
loop_
_entity.id
_entity.type
_entity.pdbx_description
1 polymer ?
#
loop_
_entity_poly.entity_id
_entity_poly.type
_entity_poly.pdbx_seq_one_letter_code
_entity_poly.pdbx_strand_id
1 'polypeptide(L)' 'MRDSTRRALERAAELTRQGRLTEAMATAEPVILAADSYESAEIGRWLTDHADDFIKES' A
#
# COMPACT_ATOMS: atom_id res chain seq x y z
N MET A 1 -2.18 9.64 8.50
CA MET A 1 -1.23 9.20 7.46
C MET A 1 -1.15 10.31 6.44
N ARG A 2 0.01 10.59 5.83
CA ARG A 2 0.12 11.65 4.82
C ARG A 2 -0.69 11.29 3.58
N ASP A 3 -1.27 12.29 2.91
CA ASP A 3 -2.08 12.08 1.70
C ASP A 3 -1.29 11.44 0.55
N SER A 4 0.03 11.66 0.49
CA SER A 4 0.92 11.02 -0.49
C SER A 4 1.07 9.53 -0.24
N THR A 5 1.19 9.13 1.04
CA THR A 5 1.28 7.74 1.47
C THR A 5 -0.02 7.01 1.13
N ARG A 6 -1.19 7.59 1.47
CA ARG A 6 -2.49 7.01 1.12
C ARG A 6 -2.63 6.75 -0.38
N ARG A 7 -2.32 7.76 -1.20
CA ARG A 7 -2.41 7.66 -2.67
C ARG A 7 -1.47 6.60 -3.24
N ALA A 8 -0.27 6.47 -2.69
CA ALA A 8 0.67 5.43 -3.12
C ALA A 8 0.15 4.03 -2.79
N LEU A 9 -0.45 3.85 -1.60
CA LEU A 9 -1.03 2.57 -1.20
C LEU A 9 -2.28 2.20 -2.03
N GLU A 10 -3.19 3.16 -2.27
CA GLU A 10 -4.35 2.98 -3.17
C GLU A 10 -3.89 2.58 -4.59
N ARG A 11 -2.83 3.22 -5.09
CA ARG A 11 -2.27 2.89 -6.41
C ARG A 11 -1.62 1.51 -6.44
N ALA A 12 -0.93 1.12 -5.37
CA ALA A 12 -0.34 -0.21 -5.25
C ALA A 12 -1.41 -1.31 -5.18
N ALA A 13 -2.51 -1.08 -4.46
CA ALA A 13 -3.69 -1.96 -4.45
C ALA A 13 -4.27 -2.14 -5.86
N GLU A 14 -4.50 -1.04 -6.59
CA GLU A 14 -4.98 -1.09 -7.97
C GLU A 14 -4.04 -1.88 -8.90
N LEU A 15 -2.74 -1.64 -8.80
CA LEU A 15 -1.73 -2.38 -9.57
C LEU A 15 -1.71 -3.87 -9.20
N THR A 16 -1.96 -4.20 -7.93
CA THR A 16 -2.00 -5.58 -7.45
C THR A 16 -3.20 -6.34 -8.03
N ARG A 17 -4.39 -5.72 -8.05
CA ARG A 17 -5.59 -6.26 -8.74
C ARG A 17 -5.36 -6.50 -10.23
N GLN A 18 -4.52 -5.68 -10.87
CA GLN A 18 -4.12 -5.84 -12.27
C GLN A 18 -3.01 -6.88 -12.49
N GLY A 19 -2.51 -7.53 -11.43
CA GLY A 19 -1.39 -8.47 -11.50
C GLY A 19 -0.02 -7.82 -11.71
N ARG A 20 0.08 -6.49 -11.59
CA ARG A 20 1.30 -5.69 -11.83
C ARG A 20 2.13 -5.55 -10.54
N LEU A 21 2.53 -6.69 -9.97
CA LEU A 21 3.12 -6.75 -8.63
C LEU A 21 4.41 -5.94 -8.47
N THR A 22 5.31 -5.98 -9.48
CA THR A 22 6.56 -5.20 -9.44
C THR A 22 6.30 -3.70 -9.35
N GLU A 23 5.28 -3.21 -10.07
CA GLU A 23 4.93 -1.79 -10.07
C GLU A 23 4.19 -1.39 -8.78
N ALA A 24 3.38 -2.29 -8.23
CA ALA A 24 2.76 -2.10 -6.93
C ALA A 24 3.82 -1.92 -5.84
N MET A 25 4.84 -2.79 -5.82
CA MET A 25 5.96 -2.68 -4.89
C MET A 25 6.74 -1.39 -5.08
N ALA A 26 7.12 -1.07 -6.33
CA ALA A 26 7.86 0.16 -6.63
C ALA A 26 7.10 1.43 -6.23
N THR A 27 5.77 1.38 -6.19
CA THR A 27 4.91 2.48 -5.75
C THR A 27 4.82 2.58 -4.22
N ALA A 28 4.69 1.45 -3.52
CA ALA A 28 4.46 1.43 -2.07
C ALA A 28 5.75 1.49 -1.23
N GLU A 29 6.83 0.86 -1.68
CA GLU A 29 8.07 0.73 -0.91
C GLU A 29 8.66 2.08 -0.45
N PRO A 30 8.73 3.14 -1.29
CA PRO A 30 9.30 4.42 -0.86
C PRO A 30 8.53 5.05 0.29
N VAL A 31 7.19 4.94 0.30
CA VAL A 31 6.37 5.55 1.35
C VAL A 31 6.38 4.73 2.63
N ILE A 32 6.56 3.41 2.54
CA ILE A 32 6.74 2.52 3.70
C ILE A 32 8.08 2.80 4.38
N LEU A 33 9.17 2.90 3.60
CA LEU A 33 10.51 3.12 4.15
C LEU A 33 10.72 4.55 4.71
N ALA A 34 9.98 5.53 4.21
CA ALA A 34 10.06 6.92 4.68
C ALA A 34 9.15 7.22 5.88
N ALA A 35 8.30 6.29 6.30
CA ALA A 35 7.36 6.48 7.39
C ALA A 35 8.07 6.48 8.74
N ASP A 36 7.68 7.43 9.61
CA ASP A 36 8.05 7.37 11.02
C ASP A 36 7.18 6.33 11.77
N SER A 37 7.39 6.18 13.07
CA SER A 37 6.67 5.19 13.87
C SER A 37 5.16 5.42 13.93
N TYR A 38 4.71 6.68 13.87
CA TYR A 38 3.28 7.01 13.90
C TYR A 38 2.65 6.67 12.55
N GLU A 39 3.26 7.15 11.46
CA GLU A 39 2.77 6.87 10.11
C GLU A 39 2.84 5.38 9.77
N SER A 40 3.86 4.66 10.24
CA SER A 40 3.96 3.20 10.08
C SER A 40 2.78 2.45 10.71
N ALA A 41 2.31 2.90 11.88
CA ALA A 41 1.14 2.31 12.54
C ALA A 41 -0.14 2.56 11.74
N GLU A 42 -0.28 3.75 11.16
CA GLU A 42 -1.42 4.07 10.30
C GLU A 42 -1.38 3.32 8.96
N ILE A 43 -0.19 3.16 8.36
CA ILE A 43 0.01 2.31 7.17
C ILE A 43 -0.41 0.87 7.48
N GLY A 44 0.04 0.31 8.61
CA GLY A 44 -0.33 -1.04 9.02
C GLY A 44 -1.83 -1.22 9.22
N ARG A 45 -2.50 -0.23 9.82
CA ARG A 45 -3.98 -0.23 9.94
C ARG A 45 -4.63 -0.22 8.55
N TRP A 46 -4.21 0.70 7.68
CA TRP A 46 -4.76 0.82 6.33
C TRP A 46 -4.60 -0.48 5.54
N LEU A 47 -3.41 -1.09 5.57
CA LEU A 47 -3.15 -2.37 4.89
C LEU A 47 -4.01 -3.52 5.44
N THR A 48 -4.27 -3.54 6.75
CA THR A 48 -5.15 -4.53 7.36
C THR A 48 -6.59 -4.35 6.87
N ASP A 49 -7.08 -3.10 6.84
CA ASP A 49 -8.44 -2.77 6.42
C ASP A 49 -8.66 -3.01 4.90
N HIS A 50 -7.58 -3.08 4.11
CA HIS A 50 -7.61 -3.28 2.65
C HIS A 50 -6.91 -4.58 2.21
N ALA A 51 -6.79 -5.56 3.11
CA ALA A 51 -6.05 -6.79 2.81
C ALA A 51 -6.57 -7.52 1.55
N ASP A 52 -7.89 -7.49 1.33
CA ASP A 52 -8.55 -8.12 0.20
C ASP A 52 -8.13 -7.52 -1.15
N ASP A 53 -7.65 -6.28 -1.18
CA ASP A 53 -7.14 -5.65 -2.41
C ASP A 53 -5.79 -6.22 -2.86
N PHE A 54 -5.09 -6.90 -1.96
CA PHE A 54 -3.78 -7.51 -2.21
C PHE A 54 -3.84 -9.04 -2.32
N ILE A 55 -4.96 -9.64 -1.97
CA ILE A 55 -5.20 -11.07 -2.09
C ILE A 55 -5.95 -11.27 -3.41
N LYS A 56 -5.30 -11.92 -4.37
CA LYS A 56 -5.98 -12.32 -5.60
C LYS A 56 -7.07 -13.33 -5.23
N GLU A 57 -8.35 -12.99 -5.39
CA GLU A 57 -9.42 -13.99 -5.36
C GLU A 57 -9.05 -15.10 -6.36
N SER A 58 -8.93 -16.32 -5.83
CA SER A 58 -8.46 -17.52 -6.52
C SER A 58 -9.61 -18.21 -7.23
#